data_AF-A0A968HS84-F1
#
_entry.id   AF-A0A968HS84-F1
#
_cell.length_a   1.000
_cell.length_b   1.000
_cell.length_c   1.000
_cell.angle_alpha   90.00
_cell.angle_beta   90.00
_cell.angle_gamma   90.00
#
_symmetry.space_group_name_H-M   'P 1'
#
loop_
_entity.id
_entity.type
_entity.pdbx_description
1 polymer ?
#
loop_
_entity_poly.entity_id
_entity_poly.type
_entity_poly.pdbx_seq_one_letter_code
_entity_poly.pdbx_strand_id
1 'polypeptide(L)'
;MPVNPAHTPPVKFLGSRFLPPELLAMLLLVAALGTAATVTYGSDQNTRRIEQTYRQFLRTRRTLAAVRRVLSLTKDVQTGKRGFLLTGKEGYLMPYYDGLQALRKQSEVVQERLAEHPDLLSRFMRIKQLIADKVELVQETIQLKRDRNFDVALQLASSDRSKDLMREVRVVSAQIDFELEQKTLTLNDAAQEQNRLARQINLLGGVTTMVLGVAITAILWLKIGSFTSGKRPSARATSAWLPAKKQAKICFISLPTN
;
A
#
# COMPACT_ATOMS: atom_id res chain seq x y z
N MET A 1 -12.03 86.58 31.96
CA MET A 1 -13.28 85.92 31.55
C MET A 1 -12.93 84.64 30.79
N PRO A 2 -13.66 83.53 31.01
CA PRO A 2 -13.14 82.18 30.86
C PRO A 2 -13.07 81.69 29.41
N VAL A 3 -12.07 80.84 29.17
CA VAL A 3 -11.78 80.15 27.90
C VAL A 3 -12.77 79.01 27.71
N ASN A 4 -13.45 78.99 26.56
CA ASN A 4 -14.40 77.96 26.13
C ASN A 4 -13.63 76.76 25.52
N PRO A 5 -13.72 75.53 26.06
CA PRO A 5 -13.08 74.38 25.43
C PRO A 5 -13.92 73.85 24.26
N ALA A 6 -13.25 73.76 23.10
CA ALA A 6 -13.77 73.29 21.83
C ALA A 6 -14.40 71.89 21.89
N HIS A 7 -15.57 71.76 21.26
CA HIS A 7 -16.17 70.49 20.89
C HIS A 7 -15.31 69.76 19.86
N THR A 8 -14.72 68.62 20.24
CA THR A 8 -14.19 67.64 19.29
C THR A 8 -15.34 66.75 18.79
N PRO A 9 -15.50 66.54 17.47
CA PRO A 9 -16.50 65.61 16.98
C PRO A 9 -16.12 64.15 17.30
N PRO A 10 -17.08 63.26 17.55
CA PRO A 10 -16.80 61.87 17.88
C PRO A 10 -16.23 61.14 16.66
N VAL A 11 -15.11 60.46 16.86
CA VAL A 11 -14.52 59.53 15.89
C VAL A 11 -15.48 58.36 15.72
N LYS A 12 -16.21 58.32 14.60
CA LYS A 12 -17.06 57.19 14.24
C LYS A 12 -16.15 55.99 13.93
N PHE A 13 -16.02 55.07 14.89
CA PHE A 13 -15.44 53.76 14.64
C PHE A 13 -16.21 53.10 13.49
N LEU A 14 -15.54 52.89 12.35
CA LEU A 14 -16.06 52.08 11.25
C LEU A 14 -16.34 50.70 11.83
N GLY A 15 -17.62 50.35 11.97
CA GLY A 15 -18.04 49.04 12.44
C GLY A 15 -17.43 47.97 11.55
N SER A 16 -16.49 47.21 12.09
CA SER A 16 -15.95 46.01 11.45
C SER A 16 -17.14 45.10 11.18
N ARG A 17 -17.48 44.93 9.91
CA ARG A 17 -18.51 43.99 9.44
C ARG A 17 -18.02 42.58 9.73
N PHE A 18 -18.12 42.15 10.99
CA PHE A 18 -17.90 40.76 11.36
C PHE A 18 -18.95 39.93 10.62
N LEU A 19 -18.48 38.98 9.81
CA LEU A 19 -19.34 37.99 9.17
C LEU A 19 -20.17 37.29 10.27
N PRO A 20 -21.48 37.09 10.09
CA PRO A 20 -22.27 36.33 11.05
C PRO A 20 -21.67 34.92 11.19
N PRO A 21 -21.65 34.36 12.41
CA PRO A 21 -21.01 33.08 12.68
C PRO A 21 -21.59 31.91 11.86
N GLU A 22 -22.81 32.06 11.35
CA GLU A 22 -23.47 31.11 10.45
C GLU A 22 -22.78 31.04 9.08
N LEU A 23 -22.45 32.18 8.48
CA LEU A 23 -21.71 32.22 7.23
C LEU A 23 -20.28 31.67 7.40
N LEU A 24 -19.67 31.93 8.56
CA LEU A 24 -18.34 31.40 8.88
C LEU A 24 -18.37 29.88 9.04
N ALA A 25 -19.37 29.33 9.74
CA ALA A 25 -19.58 27.88 9.84
C ALA A 25 -19.87 27.23 8.48
N MET A 26 -20.68 27.86 7.62
CA MET A 26 -20.95 27.38 6.26
C MET A 26 -19.68 27.38 5.39
N LEU A 27 -18.86 28.44 5.46
CA LEU A 27 -17.59 28.49 4.74
C LEU A 27 -16.61 27.42 5.20
N LEU A 28 -16.49 27.19 6.52
CA LEU A 28 -15.67 26.11 7.08
C LEU A 28 -16.17 24.72 6.66
N LEU A 29 -17.50 24.53 6.59
CA LEU A 29 -18.09 23.28 6.14
C LEU A 29 -17.78 23.02 4.66
N VAL A 30 -17.93 24.02 3.79
CA VAL A 30 -17.57 23.91 2.37
C VAL A 30 -16.07 23.62 2.21
N ALA A 31 -15.21 24.28 2.99
CA ALA A 31 -13.78 24.00 3.01
C ALA A 31 -13.47 22.56 3.44
N ALA A 32 -14.12 22.06 4.49
CA ALA A 32 -13.95 20.70 4.99
C ALA A 32 -14.42 19.64 3.98
N LEU A 33 -15.53 19.90 3.28
CA LEU A 33 -16.02 19.03 2.21
C LEU A 33 -15.08 19.03 1.01
N GLY A 34 -14.52 20.19 0.65
CA GLY A 34 -13.53 20.32 -0.42
C GLY A 34 -12.24 19.55 -0.10
N THR A 35 -11.68 19.72 1.11
CA THR A 35 -10.47 18.98 1.53
C THR A 35 -10.75 17.48 1.55
N ALA A 36 -11.89 17.05 2.12
CA ALA A 36 -12.29 15.64 2.11
C ALA A 36 -12.39 15.07 0.69
N ALA A 37 -13.03 15.78 -0.25
CA ALA A 37 -13.16 15.34 -1.63
C ALA A 37 -11.80 15.19 -2.33
N THR A 38 -10.87 16.13 -2.13
CA THR A 38 -9.52 16.05 -2.71
C THR A 38 -8.70 14.88 -2.14
N VAL A 39 -8.79 14.61 -0.84
CA VAL A 39 -8.15 13.46 -0.19
C VAL A 39 -8.73 12.15 -0.69
N THR A 40 -10.07 12.05 -0.79
CA THR A 40 -10.74 10.83 -1.29
C THR A 40 -10.37 10.56 -2.75
N TYR A 41 -10.41 11.58 -3.62
CA TYR A 41 -10.04 11.44 -5.03
C TYR A 41 -8.57 11.04 -5.20
N GLY A 42 -7.66 11.69 -4.46
CA GLY A 42 -6.23 11.35 -4.47
C GLY A 42 -5.96 9.94 -3.96
N SER A 43 -6.68 9.49 -2.94
CA SER A 43 -6.59 8.14 -2.38
C SER A 43 -7.05 7.06 -3.37
N ASP A 44 -8.17 7.28 -4.09
CA ASP A 44 -8.66 6.32 -5.09
C ASP A 44 -7.65 6.16 -6.24
N GLN A 45 -7.13 7.27 -6.75
CA GLN A 45 -6.09 7.27 -7.78
C GLN A 45 -4.82 6.56 -7.31
N ASN A 46 -4.38 6.81 -6.07
CA ASN A 46 -3.23 6.13 -5.48
C ASN A 46 -3.46 4.62 -5.35
N THR A 47 -4.67 4.21 -4.93
CA THR A 47 -5.04 2.80 -4.78
C THR A 47 -4.99 2.05 -6.10
N ARG A 48 -5.54 2.64 -7.17
CA ARG A 48 -5.48 2.07 -8.53
C ARG A 48 -4.04 1.93 -9.04
N ARG A 49 -3.19 2.93 -8.76
CA ARG A 49 -1.76 2.88 -9.13
C ARG A 49 -1.01 1.79 -8.36
N ILE A 50 -1.23 1.68 -7.05
CA ILE A 50 -0.65 0.61 -6.23
C ILE A 50 -1.07 -0.75 -6.78
N GLU A 51 -2.34 -0.91 -7.15
CA GLU A 51 -2.84 -2.17 -7.70
C GLU A 51 -2.17 -2.50 -9.04
N GLN A 52 -2.02 -1.53 -9.94
CA GLN A 52 -1.33 -1.73 -11.22
C GLN A 52 0.14 -2.13 -11.02
N THR A 53 0.88 -1.41 -10.17
CA THR A 53 2.28 -1.72 -9.86
C THR A 53 2.41 -3.09 -9.21
N TYR A 54 1.51 -3.43 -8.29
CA TYR A 54 1.48 -4.74 -7.65
C TYR A 54 1.19 -5.86 -8.65
N ARG A 55 0.24 -5.67 -9.58
CA ARG A 55 -0.03 -6.61 -10.67
C ARG A 55 1.21 -6.80 -11.55
N GLN A 56 1.92 -5.73 -11.89
CA GLN A 56 3.14 -5.81 -12.69
C GLN A 56 4.27 -6.53 -11.93
N PHE A 57 4.45 -6.24 -10.64
CA PHE A 57 5.38 -6.92 -9.75
C PHE A 57 5.11 -8.43 -9.72
N LEU A 58 3.86 -8.83 -9.51
CA LEU A 58 3.46 -10.24 -9.49
C LEU A 58 3.67 -10.92 -10.85
N ARG A 59 3.39 -10.22 -11.96
CA ARG A 59 3.67 -10.74 -13.30
C ARG A 59 5.16 -11.03 -13.48
N THR A 60 6.03 -10.07 -13.16
CA THR A 60 7.50 -10.22 -13.25
C THR A 60 8.00 -11.35 -12.36
N ARG A 61 7.55 -11.44 -11.10
CA ARG A 61 7.91 -12.53 -10.17
C ARG A 61 7.48 -13.91 -10.67
N ARG A 62 6.28 -14.02 -11.26
CA ARG A 62 5.80 -15.28 -11.86
C ARG A 62 6.63 -15.68 -13.09
N THR A 63 7.00 -14.72 -13.93
CA THR A 63 7.91 -14.97 -15.07
C THR A 63 9.28 -15.43 -14.60
N LEU A 64 9.87 -14.77 -13.59
CA LEU A 64 11.13 -15.19 -12.98
C LEU A 64 11.06 -16.61 -12.41
N ALA A 65 10.00 -16.92 -11.64
CA ALA A 65 9.79 -18.26 -11.11
C ALA A 65 9.65 -19.30 -12.23
N ALA A 66 8.99 -18.93 -13.33
CA ALA A 66 8.82 -19.80 -14.49
C ALA A 66 10.15 -20.11 -15.19
N VAL A 67 11.03 -19.11 -15.37
CA VAL A 67 12.39 -19.30 -15.92
C VAL A 67 13.24 -20.17 -15.00
N ARG A 68 13.23 -19.90 -13.69
CA ARG A 68 13.94 -20.73 -12.69
C ARG A 68 13.43 -22.18 -12.66
N ARG A 69 12.13 -22.40 -12.90
CA ARG A 69 11.54 -23.74 -13.03
C ARG A 69 12.13 -24.49 -14.22
N VAL A 70 12.31 -23.86 -15.38
CA VAL A 70 12.97 -24.49 -16.55
C VAL A 70 14.38 -24.97 -16.20
N LEU A 71 15.16 -24.12 -15.51
CA LEU A 71 16.50 -24.50 -15.05
C LEU A 71 16.47 -25.68 -14.06
N SER A 72 15.51 -25.69 -13.14
CA SER A 72 15.32 -26.80 -12.19
C SER A 72 15.00 -28.11 -12.91
N LEU A 73 14.04 -28.09 -13.84
CA LEU A 73 13.63 -29.28 -14.59
C LEU A 73 14.77 -29.82 -15.46
N THR A 74 15.62 -28.93 -16.00
CA THR A 74 16.85 -29.33 -16.71
C THR A 74 17.82 -30.07 -15.78
N LYS A 75 17.89 -29.70 -14.49
CA LYS A 75 18.66 -30.44 -13.49
C LYS A 75 18.02 -31.79 -13.19
N ASP A 76 16.70 -31.88 -13.09
CA ASP A 76 16.00 -33.15 -12.84
C ASP A 76 16.27 -34.17 -13.95
N VAL A 77 16.27 -33.72 -15.21
CA VAL A 77 16.71 -34.53 -16.38
C VAL A 77 18.12 -35.07 -16.18
N GLN A 78 19.06 -34.23 -15.72
CA GLN A 78 20.44 -34.67 -15.44
C GLN A 78 20.53 -35.61 -14.24
N THR A 79 19.70 -35.39 -13.21
CA THR A 79 19.64 -36.24 -12.02
C THR A 79 19.17 -37.64 -12.39
N GLY A 80 18.12 -37.76 -13.20
CA GLY A 80 17.64 -39.05 -13.70
C GLY A 80 18.71 -39.80 -14.50
N LYS A 81 19.38 -39.11 -15.43
CA LYS A 81 20.52 -39.66 -16.16
C LYS A 81 21.61 -40.17 -15.21
N ARG A 82 22.03 -39.36 -14.23
CA ARG A 82 23.10 -39.72 -13.29
C ARG A 82 22.72 -40.96 -12.47
N GLY A 83 21.50 -41.02 -11.95
CA GLY A 83 21.00 -42.19 -11.24
C GLY A 83 21.05 -43.46 -12.10
N PHE A 84 20.62 -43.36 -13.37
CA PHE A 84 20.67 -44.47 -14.31
C PHE A 84 22.11 -44.90 -14.67
N LEU A 85 23.02 -43.96 -14.91
CA LEU A 85 24.42 -44.28 -15.20
C LEU A 85 25.11 -44.98 -14.04
N LEU A 86 24.81 -44.57 -12.80
CA LEU A 86 25.36 -45.14 -11.57
C LEU A 86 24.80 -46.52 -11.26
N THR A 87 23.50 -46.73 -11.45
CA THR A 87 22.81 -47.94 -10.98
C THR A 87 22.47 -48.96 -12.07
N GLY A 88 22.36 -48.51 -13.32
CA GLY A 88 21.83 -49.29 -14.43
C GLY A 88 20.33 -49.61 -14.33
N LYS A 89 19.62 -49.14 -13.31
CA LYS A 89 18.21 -49.45 -13.07
C LYS A 89 17.30 -48.44 -13.75
N GLU A 90 16.39 -48.93 -14.59
CA GLU A 90 15.47 -48.11 -15.39
C GLU A 90 14.60 -47.17 -14.54
N GLY A 91 14.25 -47.57 -13.31
CA GLY A 91 13.47 -46.73 -12.39
C GLY A 91 14.13 -45.39 -12.03
N TYR A 92 15.46 -45.27 -12.15
CA TYR A 92 16.16 -43.99 -11.94
C TYR A 92 15.95 -43.00 -13.11
N LEU A 93 15.37 -43.43 -14.24
CA LEU A 93 15.02 -42.53 -15.35
C LEU A 93 13.66 -41.83 -15.15
N MET A 94 12.92 -42.10 -14.08
CA MET A 94 11.65 -41.40 -13.81
C MET A 94 11.82 -39.86 -13.78
N PRO A 95 12.82 -39.26 -13.10
CA PRO A 95 13.06 -37.82 -13.16
C PRO A 95 13.44 -37.30 -14.56
N TYR A 96 13.99 -38.16 -15.42
CA TYR A 96 14.28 -37.81 -16.82
C TYR A 96 12.99 -37.68 -17.62
N TYR A 97 12.11 -38.68 -17.57
CA TYR A 97 10.85 -38.66 -18.31
C TYR A 97 9.91 -37.55 -17.81
N ASP A 98 9.75 -37.42 -16.50
CA ASP A 98 8.91 -36.38 -15.90
C ASP A 98 9.46 -34.99 -16.19
N GLY A 99 10.79 -34.83 -16.11
CA GLY A 99 11.50 -33.60 -16.42
C GLY A 99 11.28 -33.15 -17.86
N LEU A 100 11.32 -34.06 -18.84
CA LEU A 100 11.07 -33.74 -20.25
C LEU A 100 9.64 -33.25 -20.50
N GLN A 101 8.64 -33.92 -19.92
CA GLN A 101 7.24 -33.51 -20.09
C GLN A 101 7.01 -32.14 -19.46
N ALA A 102 7.55 -31.91 -18.26
CA ALA A 102 7.44 -30.64 -17.57
C ALA A 102 8.20 -29.52 -18.29
N LEU A 103 9.38 -29.80 -18.88
CA LEU A 103 10.17 -28.83 -19.64
C LEU A 103 9.40 -28.27 -20.83
N ARG A 104 8.69 -29.12 -21.57
CA ARG A 104 7.87 -28.67 -22.72
C ARG A 104 6.80 -27.67 -22.28
N LYS A 105 5.95 -28.08 -21.33
CA LYS A 105 4.87 -27.24 -20.77
C LYS A 105 5.41 -25.95 -20.17
N GLN A 106 6.49 -26.04 -19.39
CA GLN A 106 7.06 -24.88 -18.72
C GLN A 106 7.70 -23.90 -19.72
N SER A 107 8.29 -24.40 -20.81
CA SER A 107 8.87 -23.55 -21.85
C SER A 107 7.80 -22.75 -22.60
N GLU A 108 6.65 -23.36 -22.88
CA GLU A 108 5.51 -22.66 -23.50
C GLU A 108 5.02 -21.52 -22.59
N VAL A 109 4.87 -21.78 -21.29
CA VAL A 109 4.49 -20.75 -20.30
C VAL A 109 5.48 -19.59 -20.27
N VAL A 110 6.79 -19.86 -20.36
CA VAL A 110 7.80 -18.80 -20.37
C VAL A 110 7.75 -18.01 -21.69
N GLN A 111 7.58 -18.67 -22.84
CA GLN A 111 7.45 -18.01 -24.13
C GLN A 111 6.25 -17.05 -24.16
N GLU A 112 5.09 -17.48 -23.69
CA GLU A 112 3.89 -16.64 -23.59
C GLU A 112 4.13 -15.43 -22.69
N ARG A 113 4.77 -15.64 -21.53
CA ARG A 113 5.07 -14.57 -20.56
C ARG A 113 6.11 -13.56 -21.05
N LEU A 114 6.95 -13.95 -22.00
CA LEU A 114 7.99 -13.10 -22.58
C LEU A 114 7.61 -12.53 -23.95
N ALA A 115 6.38 -12.76 -24.44
CA ALA A 115 5.93 -12.32 -25.76
C ALA A 115 6.07 -10.79 -25.96
N GLU A 116 5.85 -10.00 -24.90
CA GLU A 116 5.99 -8.54 -24.90
C GLU A 116 7.44 -8.05 -24.66
N HIS A 117 8.39 -8.96 -24.53
CA HIS A 117 9.80 -8.66 -24.20
C HIS A 117 10.74 -9.37 -25.20
N PRO A 118 10.91 -8.83 -26.43
CA PRO A 118 11.67 -9.48 -27.50
C PRO A 118 13.09 -9.88 -27.11
N ASP A 119 13.80 -9.03 -26.37
CA ASP A 119 15.17 -9.29 -25.92
C ASP A 119 15.23 -10.50 -24.97
N LEU A 120 14.35 -10.53 -23.95
CA LEU A 120 14.24 -11.65 -23.02
C LEU A 120 13.77 -12.93 -23.72
N LEU A 121 12.84 -12.82 -24.67
CA LEU A 121 12.36 -13.93 -25.46
C LEU A 121 13.49 -14.53 -26.30
N SER A 122 14.33 -13.71 -26.93
CA SER A 122 15.47 -14.18 -27.72
C SER A 122 16.49 -14.97 -26.87
N ARG A 123 16.81 -14.47 -25.67
CA ARG A 123 17.66 -15.16 -24.69
C ARG A 123 17.02 -16.46 -24.23
N PHE A 124 15.71 -16.47 -24.00
CA PHE A 124 15.00 -17.69 -23.63
C PHE A 124 14.97 -18.73 -24.76
N MET A 125 14.85 -18.29 -26.01
CA MET A 125 14.97 -19.19 -27.17
C MET A 125 16.36 -19.82 -27.26
N ARG A 126 17.42 -19.08 -26.90
CA ARG A 126 18.77 -19.65 -26.76
C ARG A 126 18.82 -20.73 -25.67
N ILE A 127 18.21 -20.49 -24.50
CA ILE A 127 18.09 -21.52 -23.45
C ILE A 127 17.37 -22.76 -23.97
N LYS A 128 16.27 -22.60 -24.71
CA LYS A 128 15.49 -23.71 -25.28
C LYS A 128 16.33 -24.57 -26.23
N GLN A 129 17.13 -23.95 -27.09
CA GLN A 129 18.06 -24.64 -27.98
C GLN A 129 19.12 -25.42 -27.18
N LEU A 130 19.78 -24.76 -26.22
CA LEU A 130 20.80 -25.42 -25.38
C LEU A 130 20.25 -26.60 -24.58
N ILE A 131 18.99 -26.49 -24.11
CA ILE A 131 18.30 -27.60 -23.43
C ILE A 131 18.01 -28.73 -24.42
N ALA A 132 17.59 -28.43 -25.65
CA ALA A 132 17.35 -29.47 -26.66
C ALA A 132 18.66 -30.24 -26.97
N ASP A 133 19.76 -29.53 -27.21
CA ASP A 133 21.08 -30.13 -27.42
C ASP A 133 21.51 -30.98 -26.20
N LYS A 134 21.18 -30.51 -24.99
CA LYS A 134 21.48 -31.23 -23.76
C LYS A 134 20.67 -32.51 -23.61
N VAL A 135 19.39 -32.46 -23.97
CA VAL A 135 18.48 -33.61 -23.94
C VAL A 135 18.95 -34.67 -24.94
N GLU A 136 19.36 -34.27 -26.15
CA GLU A 136 19.93 -35.17 -27.15
C GLU A 136 21.18 -35.90 -26.62
N LEU A 137 22.12 -35.15 -26.04
CA LEU A 137 23.33 -35.73 -25.43
C LEU A 137 22.98 -36.69 -24.27
N VAL A 138 21.97 -36.35 -23.46
CA VAL A 138 21.49 -37.22 -22.38
C VAL A 138 20.89 -38.50 -22.94
N GLN A 139 20.09 -38.42 -23.99
CA GLN A 139 19.47 -39.57 -24.65
C GLN A 139 20.53 -40.51 -25.24
N GLU A 140 21.52 -39.97 -25.95
CA GLU A 140 22.65 -40.74 -26.49
C GLU A 140 23.41 -41.45 -25.36
N THR A 141 23.67 -40.74 -24.26
CA THR A 141 24.34 -41.30 -23.08
C THR A 141 23.55 -42.46 -22.46
N ILE A 142 22.22 -42.34 -22.37
CA ILE A 142 21.34 -43.41 -21.88
C ILE A 142 21.39 -44.62 -22.81
N GLN A 143 21.36 -44.39 -24.12
CA GLN A 143 21.40 -45.46 -25.11
C GLN A 143 22.72 -46.23 -25.05
N LEU A 144 23.86 -45.53 -25.00
CA LEU A 144 25.18 -46.16 -24.84
C LEU A 144 25.27 -47.01 -23.57
N LYS A 145 24.67 -46.55 -22.47
CA LYS A 145 24.60 -47.33 -21.22
C LYS A 145 23.74 -48.59 -21.38
N ARG A 146 22.62 -48.53 -22.10
CA ARG A 146 21.76 -49.69 -22.39
C ARG A 146 22.47 -50.71 -23.29
N ASP A 147 23.23 -50.23 -24.27
CA ASP A 147 23.99 -51.05 -25.22
C ASP A 147 25.26 -51.67 -24.59
N ARG A 148 25.40 -51.59 -23.26
CA ARG A 148 26.54 -52.08 -22.47
C ARG A 148 27.89 -51.42 -22.80
N ASN A 149 27.87 -50.27 -23.50
CA ASN A 149 29.04 -49.45 -23.80
C ASN A 149 29.30 -48.44 -22.66
N PHE A 150 29.58 -48.95 -21.46
CA PHE A 150 29.66 -48.14 -20.25
C PHE A 150 30.76 -47.07 -20.31
N ASP A 151 31.95 -47.42 -20.78
CA ASP A 151 33.07 -46.49 -20.84
C ASP A 151 32.79 -45.33 -21.79
N VAL A 152 32.19 -45.63 -22.95
CA VAL A 152 31.78 -44.62 -23.93
C VAL A 152 30.66 -43.74 -23.38
N ALA A 153 29.67 -44.33 -22.69
CA ALA A 153 28.61 -43.57 -22.01
C ALA A 153 29.18 -42.62 -20.95
N LEU A 154 30.18 -43.06 -20.17
CA LEU A 154 30.81 -42.25 -19.14
C LEU A 154 31.67 -41.12 -19.74
N GLN A 155 32.43 -41.40 -20.79
CA GLN A 155 33.19 -40.39 -21.54
C GLN A 155 32.25 -39.32 -22.12
N LEU A 156 31.17 -39.71 -22.79
CA LEU A 156 30.19 -38.75 -23.30
C LEU A 156 29.52 -37.95 -22.18
N ALA A 157 29.15 -38.62 -21.07
CA ALA A 157 28.50 -37.96 -19.92
C ALA A 157 29.38 -36.90 -19.26
N SER A 158 30.70 -37.15 -19.23
CA SER A 158 31.73 -36.32 -18.60
C SER A 158 32.47 -35.38 -19.58
N SER A 159 32.12 -35.45 -20.87
CA SER A 159 32.67 -34.59 -21.93
C SER A 159 32.52 -33.11 -21.63
N ASP A 160 33.41 -32.30 -22.20
CA ASP A 160 33.33 -30.85 -22.07
C ASP A 160 32.06 -30.30 -22.72
N ARG A 161 31.62 -30.87 -23.86
CA ARG A 161 30.30 -30.56 -24.45
C ARG A 161 29.16 -30.71 -23.43
N SER A 162 29.16 -31.79 -22.64
CA SER A 162 28.16 -32.00 -21.59
C SER A 162 28.22 -30.90 -20.51
N LYS A 163 29.42 -30.49 -20.07
CA LYS A 163 29.59 -29.42 -19.07
C LYS A 163 29.19 -28.06 -19.62
N ASP A 164 29.61 -27.76 -20.84
CA ASP A 164 29.49 -26.47 -21.50
C ASP A 164 28.02 -26.12 -21.76
N LEU A 165 27.23 -27.07 -22.27
CA LEU A 165 25.78 -26.87 -22.46
C LEU A 165 25.08 -26.45 -21.15
N MET A 166 25.39 -27.12 -20.03
CA MET A 166 24.77 -26.75 -18.75
C MET A 166 25.32 -25.44 -18.20
N ARG A 167 26.60 -25.14 -18.44
CA ARG A 167 27.20 -23.85 -18.06
C ARG A 167 26.51 -22.71 -18.80
N GLU A 168 26.33 -22.85 -20.12
CA GLU A 168 25.69 -21.84 -20.95
C GLU A 168 24.22 -21.63 -20.57
N VAL A 169 23.46 -22.71 -20.33
CA VAL A 169 22.09 -22.62 -19.80
C VAL A 169 22.05 -21.80 -18.49
N ARG A 170 22.98 -22.06 -17.57
CA ARG A 170 23.07 -21.30 -16.30
C ARG A 170 23.41 -19.83 -16.52
N VAL A 171 24.36 -19.53 -17.41
CA VAL A 171 24.78 -18.15 -17.71
C VAL A 171 23.63 -17.37 -18.32
N VAL A 172 22.96 -17.91 -19.35
CA VAL A 172 21.85 -17.21 -20.02
C VAL A 172 20.64 -17.08 -19.09
N SER A 173 20.36 -18.11 -18.27
CA SER A 173 19.32 -18.01 -17.23
C SER A 173 19.63 -16.93 -16.20
N ALA A 174 20.89 -16.81 -15.77
CA ALA A 174 21.30 -15.78 -14.81
C ALA A 174 21.16 -14.36 -15.38
N GLN A 175 21.38 -14.17 -16.68
CA GLN A 175 21.14 -12.88 -17.35
C GLN A 175 19.66 -12.50 -17.33
N ILE A 176 18.77 -13.43 -17.68
CA ILE A 176 17.31 -13.21 -17.62
C ILE A 176 16.87 -12.93 -16.18
N ASP A 177 17.36 -13.73 -15.23
CA ASP A 177 17.06 -13.55 -13.81
C ASP A 177 17.48 -12.16 -13.31
N PHE A 178 18.70 -11.72 -13.66
CA PHE A 178 19.21 -10.41 -13.27
C PHE A 178 18.33 -9.28 -13.82
N GLU A 179 17.96 -9.33 -15.10
CA GLU A 179 17.13 -8.29 -15.73
C GLU A 179 15.72 -8.22 -15.12
N LEU A 180 15.10 -9.38 -14.85
CA LEU A 180 13.79 -9.45 -14.21
C LEU A 180 13.84 -9.00 -12.72
N GLU A 181 14.92 -9.32 -12.00
CA GLU A 181 15.11 -8.89 -10.61
C GLU A 181 15.35 -7.36 -10.55
N GLN A 182 16.14 -6.79 -11.47
CA GLN A 182 16.30 -5.35 -11.58
C GLN A 182 14.98 -4.64 -11.89
N LYS A 183 14.17 -5.17 -12.81
CA LYS A 183 12.82 -4.66 -13.08
C LYS A 183 11.92 -4.71 -11.85
N THR A 184 12.11 -5.70 -10.98
CA THR A 184 11.36 -5.83 -9.73
C THR A 184 11.77 -4.75 -8.72
N LEU A 185 13.07 -4.43 -8.63
CA LEU A 185 13.58 -3.36 -7.78
C LEU A 185 13.09 -1.99 -8.22
N THR A 186 13.17 -1.68 -9.52
CA THR A 186 12.73 -0.38 -10.04
C THR A 186 11.22 -0.15 -9.87
N LEU A 187 10.40 -1.21 -9.97
CA LEU A 187 8.97 -1.13 -9.69
C LEU A 187 8.69 -0.84 -8.21
N ASN A 188 9.47 -1.41 -7.29
CA ASN A 188 9.34 -1.13 -5.87
C ASN A 188 9.78 0.30 -5.54
N ASP A 189 10.89 0.77 -6.08
CA ASP A 189 11.40 2.13 -5.84
C ASP A 189 10.42 3.16 -6.40
N ALA A 190 9.90 2.95 -7.61
CA ALA A 190 8.87 3.80 -8.20
C ALA A 190 7.57 3.80 -7.37
N ALA A 191 7.17 2.65 -6.81
CA ALA A 191 6.02 2.57 -5.91
C ALA A 191 6.26 3.36 -4.61
N GLN A 192 7.46 3.29 -4.03
CA GLN A 192 7.78 4.01 -2.81
C GLN A 192 7.78 5.53 -3.02
N GLU A 193 8.41 6.00 -4.09
CA GLU A 193 8.52 7.43 -4.37
C GLU A 193 7.14 8.05 -4.65
N GLN A 194 6.30 7.36 -5.43
CA GLN A 194 4.92 7.82 -5.66
C GLN A 194 4.07 7.84 -4.39
N ASN A 195 4.26 6.85 -3.51
CA ASN A 195 3.55 6.78 -2.24
C ASN A 195 3.98 7.87 -1.25
N ARG A 196 5.19 8.44 -1.35
CA ARG A 196 5.70 9.41 -0.39
C ARG A 196 4.89 10.71 -0.37
N LEU A 197 4.67 11.32 -1.55
CA LEU A 197 3.91 12.57 -1.67
C LEU A 197 2.41 12.34 -1.39
N ALA A 198 1.85 11.24 -1.90
CA ALA A 198 0.46 10.87 -1.63
C ALA A 198 0.20 10.67 -0.13
N ARG A 199 1.15 10.07 0.60
CA ARG A 199 1.06 9.88 2.05
C ARG A 199 1.08 11.21 2.80
N GLN A 200 1.93 12.17 2.39
CA GLN A 200 1.98 13.50 3.01
C GLN A 200 0.68 14.29 2.77
N ILE A 201 0.16 14.28 1.54
CA ILE A 201 -1.10 14.94 1.20
C ILE A 201 -2.27 14.35 2.00
N ASN A 202 -2.35 13.02 2.11
CA ASN A 202 -3.42 12.37 2.86
C ASN A 202 -3.33 12.65 4.37
N LEU A 203 -2.12 12.67 4.96
CA LEU A 203 -1.94 13.01 6.38
C LEU A 203 -2.34 14.46 6.67
N LEU A 204 -1.84 15.41 5.88
CA LEU A 204 -2.15 16.84 6.06
C LEU A 204 -3.64 17.14 5.79
N GLY A 205 -4.20 16.55 4.74
CA GLY A 205 -5.62 16.67 4.39
C GLY A 205 -6.55 16.08 5.47
N GLY A 206 -6.16 14.95 6.07
CA GLY A 206 -6.88 14.36 7.19
C GLY A 206 -6.88 15.24 8.43
N VAL A 207 -5.70 15.74 8.83
CA VAL A 207 -5.55 16.64 9.98
C VAL A 207 -6.34 17.93 9.78
N THR A 208 -6.25 18.56 8.60
CA THR A 208 -7.00 19.78 8.30
C THR A 208 -8.51 19.57 8.36
N THR A 209 -9.02 18.46 7.80
CA THR A 209 -10.45 18.11 7.88
C THR A 209 -10.90 17.90 9.34
N MET A 210 -10.06 17.28 10.18
CA MET A 210 -10.34 17.10 11.60
C MET A 210 -10.38 18.43 12.37
N VAL A 211 -9.42 19.33 12.11
CA VAL A 211 -9.37 20.67 12.73
C VAL A 211 -10.58 21.52 12.33
N LEU A 212 -10.96 21.52 11.05
CA LEU A 212 -12.15 22.25 10.58
C LEU A 212 -13.42 21.71 11.25
N GLY A 213 -13.54 20.39 11.42
CA GLY A 213 -14.66 19.77 12.13
C GLY A 213 -14.76 20.23 13.59
N VAL A 214 -13.64 20.27 14.33
CA VAL A 214 -13.59 20.76 15.72
C VAL A 214 -13.93 22.25 15.80
N ALA A 215 -13.47 23.06 14.85
CA ALA A 215 -13.80 24.49 14.82
C ALA A 215 -15.30 24.73 14.62
N ILE A 216 -15.93 23.97 13.71
CA ILE A 216 -17.38 24.06 13.46
C ILE A 216 -18.16 23.66 14.72
N THR A 217 -17.81 22.56 15.39
CA THR A 217 -18.51 22.12 16.61
C THR A 217 -18.35 23.12 17.75
N ALA A 218 -17.17 23.72 17.92
CA ALA A 218 -16.94 24.76 18.92
C ALA A 218 -17.79 26.02 18.68
N ILE A 219 -17.88 26.50 17.44
CA ILE A 219 -18.71 27.68 17.07
C ILE A 219 -20.19 27.42 17.38
N LEU A 220 -20.69 26.24 17.02
CA LEU A 220 -22.08 25.85 17.30
C LEU A 220 -22.34 25.75 18.80
N TRP A 221 -21.41 25.17 19.57
CA TRP A 221 -21.53 25.05 21.02
C TRP A 221 -21.57 26.41 21.73
N LEU A 222 -20.67 27.34 21.36
CA LEU A 222 -20.66 28.70 21.90
C LEU A 222 -21.97 29.45 21.63
N LYS A 223 -22.54 29.28 20.43
CA LYS A 223 -23.83 29.89 20.07
C LYS A 223 -24.97 29.35 20.94
N ILE A 224 -25.05 28.03 21.11
CA ILE A 224 -26.10 27.40 21.94
C ILE A 224 -25.98 27.85 23.41
N GLY A 225 -24.76 27.90 23.95
CA GLY A 225 -24.50 28.35 25.33
C GLY A 225 -24.85 29.83 25.56
N SER A 226 -24.65 30.69 24.56
CA SER A 226 -25.07 32.09 24.62
C SER A 226 -26.60 32.26 24.64
N PHE A 227 -27.32 31.36 23.95
CA PHE A 227 -28.78 31.37 23.89
C PHE A 227 -29.43 30.88 25.20
N THR A 228 -28.84 29.87 25.85
CA THR A 228 -29.35 29.35 27.14
C THR A 228 -29.11 30.31 28.29
N SER A 229 -28.04 31.11 28.23
CA SER A 229 -27.67 32.07 29.29
C SER A 229 -28.59 33.31 29.35
N GLY A 230 -29.32 33.61 28.26
CA GLY A 230 -30.21 34.78 28.15
C GLY A 230 -31.63 34.58 28.71
N LYS A 231 -32.01 33.36 29.10
CA LYS A 231 -33.33 33.05 29.69
C LYS A 231 -33.22 32.79 31.20
N ARG A 232 -32.85 33.80 31.99
CA ARG A 232 -33.18 33.78 33.42
C ARG A 232 -34.65 34.18 33.55
N PRO A 233 -35.59 33.28 33.95
CA PRO A 233 -36.95 33.72 34.23
C PRO A 233 -36.87 34.77 35.34
N SER A 234 -37.30 35.99 35.06
CA SER A 234 -37.44 37.02 36.07
C SER A 234 -38.36 36.46 37.15
N ALA A 235 -37.81 36.15 38.32
CA ALA A 235 -38.57 35.76 39.51
C ALA A 235 -39.37 36.99 39.97
N ARG A 236 -40.52 37.22 39.34
CA ARG A 236 -41.45 38.28 39.68
C ARG A 236 -42.34 37.74 40.81
N ALA A 237 -41.96 38.14 42.03
CA ALA A 237 -42.80 38.32 43.22
C ALA A 237 -43.98 37.34 43.42
N THR A 238 -43.73 36.23 44.13
CA THR A 238 -44.77 35.62 44.99
C THR A 238 -44.73 36.29 46.36
N SER A 239 -45.20 37.54 46.43
CA SER A 239 -45.62 38.18 47.68
C SER A 239 -47.14 38.16 47.75
N ALA A 240 -47.73 37.03 48.11
CA ALA A 240 -49.14 36.95 48.50
C ALA A 240 -49.39 35.68 49.32
N TRP A 241 -50.06 35.87 50.47
CA TRP A 241 -50.64 34.89 51.40
C TRP A 241 -49.81 34.48 52.64
N LEU A 242 -49.79 35.38 53.63
CA LEU A 242 -49.70 35.05 55.06
C LEU A 242 -51.02 35.48 55.73
N PRO A 243 -51.83 34.58 56.30
CA PRO A 243 -52.94 35.00 57.15
C PRO A 243 -52.51 35.12 58.62
N ALA A 244 -52.71 36.33 59.14
CA ALA A 244 -53.06 36.73 60.52
C ALA A 244 -52.49 35.93 61.72
N LYS A 245 -51.63 36.59 62.52
CA LYS A 245 -51.95 36.93 63.93
C LYS A 245 -50.84 37.75 64.62
N LYS A 246 -51.31 38.82 65.28
CA LYS A 246 -50.76 39.53 66.46
C LYS A 246 -49.49 40.39 66.28
N GLN A 247 -49.72 41.64 65.89
CA GLN A 247 -49.05 42.78 66.55
C GLN A 247 -50.03 43.36 67.58
N ALA A 248 -49.66 43.31 68.86
CA ALA A 248 -50.08 44.27 69.89
C ALA A 248 -49.47 43.88 71.25
N LYS A 249 -48.33 44.49 71.60
CA LYS A 249 -48.21 45.48 72.69
C LYS A 249 -46.80 45.50 73.26
N ILE A 250 -46.21 46.67 73.11
CA ILE A 250 -45.04 47.21 73.78
C ILE A 250 -45.38 47.37 75.27
N CYS A 251 -44.52 46.88 76.18
CA CYS A 251 -44.37 47.47 77.51
C CYS A 251 -42.97 47.19 78.10
N PHE A 252 -42.21 48.28 78.21
CA PHE A 252 -41.12 48.65 79.12
C PHE A 252 -40.48 47.64 80.10
N ILE A 253 -39.14 47.52 79.96
CA ILE A 253 -38.04 47.76 80.94
C ILE A 253 -37.88 46.91 82.24
N SER A 254 -36.61 46.48 82.40
CA SER A 254 -35.78 46.10 83.57
C SER A 254 -35.93 44.73 84.27
N LEU A 255 -34.94 43.86 84.00
CA LEU A 255 -33.98 43.12 84.87
C LEU A 255 -34.20 43.13 86.42
N PRO A 256 -33.62 42.18 87.23
CA PRO A 256 -32.53 41.25 86.93
C PRO A 256 -32.69 39.80 87.49
N THR A 257 -31.63 39.02 87.27
CA THR A 257 -31.21 37.74 87.86
C THR A 257 -31.38 37.59 89.37
N ASN A 258 -31.68 36.35 89.78
CA ASN A 258 -30.94 35.62 90.81
C ASN A 258 -30.83 34.16 90.41
#